data_AF-A0A0C3J692-F1
#
_entry.id   AF-A0A0C3J692-F1
#
_cell.length_a   1.000
_cell.length_b   1.000
_cell.length_c   1.000
_cell.angle_alpha   90.00
_cell.angle_beta   90.00
_cell.angle_gamma   90.00
#
_symmetry.space_group_name_H-M   'P 1'
#
loop_
_entity.id
_entity.type
_entity.pdbx_description
1 polymer ?
#
loop_
_entity_poly.entity_id
_entity_poly.type
_entity_poly.pdbx_seq_one_letter_code
_entity_poly.pdbx_strand_id
1 'polypeptide(L)'
;LDLDDRIDAEWREGVEALSKVTEEQLWRKLGFPDRQLPFFQRWTDPDDLIDPWSEEGKAWLANMPDKREPLQPRWHQLVGIYRMLERAFEGKPVLLMDGVGLGKTLQVLGTIACIAYYRRAFTLKGLFPGDFG
;
A
#
# COMPACT_ATOMS: atom_id res chain seq x y z
N LEU A 1 -6.96 -2.70 -38.72
CA LEU A 1 -6.23 -2.37 -37.49
C LEU A 1 -4.91 -3.08 -37.62
N ASP A 2 -3.91 -2.36 -38.09
CA ASP A 2 -2.57 -2.90 -38.28
C ASP A 2 -1.93 -3.01 -36.90
N LEU A 3 -1.59 -4.23 -36.49
CA LEU A 3 -1.03 -4.50 -35.15
C LEU A 3 0.47 -4.13 -35.08
N ASP A 4 1.07 -3.75 -36.20
CA ASP A 4 2.48 -3.42 -36.36
C ASP A 4 2.79 -1.91 -36.28
N ASP A 5 1.78 -1.07 -36.05
CA ASP A 5 2.02 0.33 -35.71
C ASP A 5 2.75 0.39 -34.36
N ARG A 6 4.05 0.72 -34.41
CA ARG A 6 4.84 1.05 -33.23
C ARG A 6 4.22 2.28 -32.57
N ILE A 7 3.43 2.03 -31.53
CA ILE A 7 3.04 3.05 -30.57
C ILE A 7 4.34 3.46 -29.85
N ASP A 8 5.02 4.47 -30.40
CA ASP A 8 6.04 5.25 -29.68
C ASP A 8 5.31 6.12 -28.62
N ALA A 9 4.62 5.46 -27.69
CA ALA A 9 4.26 6.11 -26.45
C ALA A 9 5.58 6.39 -25.74
N GLU A 10 5.90 7.67 -25.50
CA GLU A 10 6.87 8.04 -24.47
C GLU A 10 6.48 7.30 -23.19
N TRP A 11 7.10 6.16 -22.95
CA TRP A 11 6.79 5.31 -21.82
C TRP A 11 7.35 6.00 -20.59
N ARG A 12 6.44 6.69 -19.89
CA ARG A 12 6.68 7.25 -18.57
C ARG A 12 6.26 6.18 -17.58
N GLU A 13 7.16 5.79 -16.68
CA GLU A 13 6.89 4.82 -15.61
C GLU A 13 5.67 5.24 -14.76
N GLY A 14 5.23 6.50 -14.89
CA GLY A 14 3.98 6.96 -14.30
C GLY A 14 4.11 7.11 -12.80
N VAL A 15 5.33 7.28 -12.29
CA VAL A 15 5.67 7.54 -10.89
C VAL A 15 6.61 8.73 -10.75
N GLU A 16 6.93 9.45 -11.84
CA GLU A 16 7.90 10.54 -11.87
C GLU A 16 7.49 11.66 -10.91
N ALA A 17 6.19 11.95 -10.82
CA ALA A 17 5.62 12.92 -9.89
C ALA A 17 5.83 12.53 -8.41
N LEU A 18 5.98 11.24 -8.13
CA LEU A 18 6.15 10.69 -6.79
C LEU A 18 7.61 10.40 -6.44
N SER A 19 8.52 10.39 -7.42
CA SER A 19 9.96 10.13 -7.24
C SER A 19 10.64 11.04 -6.20
N LYS A 20 10.09 12.24 -5.99
CA LYS A 20 10.60 13.23 -5.01
C LYS A 20 9.87 13.20 -3.67
N VAL A 21 8.85 12.35 -3.52
CA VAL A 21 8.01 12.28 -2.33
C VAL A 21 8.63 11.30 -1.33
N THR A 22 8.82 11.73 -0.09
CA THR A 22 9.38 10.86 0.96
C THR A 22 8.34 9.84 1.44
N GLU A 23 8.80 8.77 2.08
CA GLU A 23 7.90 7.77 2.67
C GLU A 23 6.91 8.39 3.67
N GLU A 24 7.39 9.30 4.51
CA GLU A 24 6.55 10.01 5.48
C GLU A 24 5.49 10.85 4.79
N GLN A 25 5.84 11.53 3.70
CA GLN A 25 4.88 12.29 2.91
C GLN A 25 3.84 11.37 2.28
N LEU A 26 4.23 10.21 1.74
CA LEU A 26 3.28 9.22 1.21
C LEU A 26 2.30 8.73 2.29
N TRP A 27 2.79 8.44 3.49
CA TRP A 27 1.92 8.05 4.61
C TRP A 27 0.90 9.13 4.97
N ARG A 28 1.32 10.40 5.00
CA ARG A 28 0.40 11.54 5.22
C ARG A 28 -0.61 11.67 4.09
N LYS A 29 -0.18 11.55 2.83
CA LYS A 29 -1.04 11.57 1.65
C LYS A 29 -2.07 10.45 1.63
N LEU A 30 -1.74 9.28 2.19
CA LEU A 30 -2.67 8.17 2.40
C LEU A 30 -3.58 8.37 3.64
N GLY A 31 -3.32 9.39 4.47
CA GLY A 31 -4.09 9.64 5.69
C GLY A 31 -3.74 8.74 6.86
N PHE A 32 -2.54 8.14 6.89
CA PHE A 32 -2.05 7.28 7.97
C PHE A 32 -0.72 7.80 8.53
N PRO A 33 -0.69 8.93 9.26
CA PRO A 33 0.54 9.52 9.77
C PRO A 33 1.32 8.60 10.74
N ASP A 34 0.62 7.65 11.38
CA ASP A 34 1.20 6.66 12.29
C ASP A 34 1.90 5.49 11.57
N ARG A 35 2.00 5.55 10.23
CA ARG A 35 2.70 4.57 9.38
C ARG A 35 2.21 3.13 9.53
N GLN A 36 0.88 2.98 9.57
CA GLN A 36 0.21 1.69 9.68
C GLN A 36 -0.91 1.59 8.65
N LEU A 37 -0.87 0.55 7.82
CA LEU A 37 -1.99 0.23 6.94
C LEU A 37 -3.18 -0.29 7.75
N PRO A 38 -4.42 0.07 7.37
CA PRO A 38 -5.62 -0.40 8.08
C PRO A 38 -5.76 -1.92 7.93
N PHE A 39 -6.21 -2.60 8.99
CA PHE A 39 -6.44 -4.05 9.04
C PHE A 39 -5.20 -4.94 8.94
N PHE A 40 -4.00 -4.38 8.76
CA PHE A 40 -2.75 -5.14 8.84
C PHE A 40 -2.33 -5.34 10.30
N GLN A 41 -1.67 -6.46 10.58
CA GLN A 41 -0.94 -6.62 11.82
C GLN A 41 0.18 -5.56 11.91
N ARG A 42 0.53 -5.17 13.13
CA ARG A 42 1.57 -4.16 13.37
C ARG A 42 2.98 -4.72 13.31
N TRP A 43 3.14 -5.98 13.70
CA TRP A 43 4.41 -6.64 13.90
C TRP A 43 4.48 -7.93 13.09
N THR A 44 5.69 -8.33 12.70
CA THR A 44 5.96 -9.60 12.04
C THR A 44 7.21 -10.24 12.63
N ASP A 45 7.29 -11.56 12.51
CA ASP A 45 8.55 -12.29 12.71
C ASP A 45 9.41 -12.10 11.44
N PRO A 46 10.61 -11.51 11.53
CA PRO A 46 11.49 -11.35 10.38
C PRO A 46 12.03 -12.69 9.85
N ASP A 47 12.06 -13.73 10.69
CA ASP A 47 12.59 -15.05 10.31
C ASP A 47 11.50 -16.00 9.77
N ASP A 48 10.23 -15.60 9.83
CA ASP A 48 9.04 -16.39 9.41
C ASP A 48 9.01 -17.80 10.05
N LEU A 49 9.50 -17.91 11.30
CA LEU A 49 9.59 -19.17 12.05
C LEU A 49 8.33 -19.44 12.89
N ILE A 50 7.48 -18.43 13.05
CA ILE A 50 6.33 -18.45 13.93
C ILE A 50 5.06 -18.18 13.14
N ASP A 51 4.06 -19.05 13.28
CA ASP A 51 2.73 -18.82 12.71
C ASP A 51 2.03 -17.67 13.46
N PRO A 52 1.80 -16.50 12.83
CA PRO A 52 1.20 -15.35 13.48
C PRO A 52 -0.29 -15.55 13.83
N TRP A 53 -0.94 -16.58 13.29
CA TRP A 53 -2.36 -16.87 13.52
C TRP A 53 -2.60 -17.76 14.74
N SER A 54 -1.58 -18.50 15.17
CA SER A 54 -1.60 -19.31 16.39
C SER A 54 -1.68 -18.45 17.67
N GLU A 55 -2.17 -19.02 18.77
CA GLU A 55 -2.20 -18.29 20.06
C GLU A 55 -0.78 -18.03 20.58
N GLU A 56 0.13 -18.98 20.37
CA GLU A 56 1.55 -18.86 20.67
C GLU A 56 2.21 -17.74 19.86
N GLY A 57 1.91 -17.64 18.56
CA GLY A 57 2.43 -16.60 17.70
C GLY A 57 1.89 -15.21 18.02
N LYS A 58 0.60 -15.09 18.35
CA LYS A 58 0.03 -13.83 18.87
C LYS A 58 0.71 -13.40 20.17
N ALA A 59 0.90 -14.34 21.10
CA ALA A 59 1.59 -14.06 22.35
C ALA A 59 3.06 -13.68 22.13
N TRP A 60 3.76 -14.34 21.20
CA TRP A 60 5.13 -14.01 20.84
C TRP A 60 5.22 -12.59 20.23
N LEU A 61 4.36 -12.29 19.25
CA LEU A 61 4.30 -10.98 18.62
C LEU A 61 3.95 -9.88 19.61
N ALA A 62 3.19 -10.16 20.66
CA ALA A 62 2.87 -9.18 21.71
C ALA A 62 4.04 -8.94 22.68
N ASN A 63 4.75 -10.00 23.06
CA ASN A 63 5.66 -10.01 24.22
C ASN A 63 7.16 -10.03 23.90
N MET A 64 7.56 -10.19 22.63
CA MET A 64 8.97 -10.22 22.22
C MET A 64 9.35 -8.98 21.39
N PRO A 65 9.42 -7.77 22.00
CA PRO A 65 9.67 -6.53 21.25
C PRO A 65 11.04 -6.50 20.55
N ASP A 66 12.04 -7.19 21.08
CA ASP A 66 13.40 -7.19 20.53
C ASP A 66 13.58 -8.16 19.35
N LYS A 67 12.60 -9.02 19.08
CA LYS A 67 12.68 -10.04 18.01
C LYS A 67 11.71 -9.81 16.86
N ARG A 68 10.73 -8.91 17.04
CA ARG A 68 9.71 -8.60 16.03
C ARG A 68 10.09 -7.34 15.25
N GLU A 69 9.67 -7.26 14.01
CA GLU A 69 9.82 -6.06 13.18
C GLU A 69 8.47 -5.43 12.82
N PRO A 70 8.40 -4.12 12.56
CA PRO A 70 7.19 -3.50 12.02
C PRO A 70 6.82 -4.10 10.66
N LEU A 71 5.56 -4.51 10.49
CA LEU A 71 5.05 -4.89 9.17
C LEU A 71 4.68 -3.62 8.39
N GLN A 72 5.66 -3.06 7.69
CA GLN A 72 5.49 -1.84 6.91
C GLN A 72 5.84 -2.05 5.43
N PRO A 73 5.02 -1.52 4.50
CA PRO A 73 5.38 -1.53 3.09
C PRO A 73 6.61 -0.65 2.85
N ARG A 74 7.46 -1.08 1.92
CA ARG A 74 8.56 -0.26 1.41
C ARG A 74 8.02 0.92 0.60
N TRP A 75 8.83 1.95 0.43
CA TRP A 75 8.48 3.16 -0.33
C TRP A 75 7.79 2.88 -1.68
N HIS A 76 8.36 2.01 -2.52
CA HIS A 76 7.79 1.69 -3.84
C HIS A 76 6.42 0.98 -3.74
N GLN A 77 6.16 0.25 -2.65
CA GLN A 77 4.87 -0.37 -2.41
C GLN A 77 3.83 0.67 -2.00
N LEU A 78 4.22 1.67 -1.19
CA LEU A 78 3.35 2.80 -0.85
C LEU A 78 3.01 3.64 -2.08
N VAL A 79 3.98 3.87 -2.97
CA VAL A 79 3.76 4.54 -4.27
C VAL A 79 2.72 3.77 -5.08
N GLY A 80 2.85 2.45 -5.20
CA GLY A 80 1.88 1.59 -5.89
C GLY A 80 0.48 1.67 -5.28
N ILE A 81 0.37 1.60 -3.95
CA ILE A 81 -0.91 1.75 -3.23
C ILE A 81 -1.55 3.10 -3.52
N TYR A 82 -0.80 4.18 -3.37
CA TYR A 82 -1.27 5.55 -3.61
C TYR A 82 -1.75 5.73 -5.05
N ARG A 83 -0.96 5.27 -6.04
CA ARG A 83 -1.34 5.37 -7.46
C ARG A 83 -2.60 4.59 -7.80
N MET A 84 -2.76 3.39 -7.25
CA MET A 84 -4.00 2.63 -7.44
C MET A 84 -5.21 3.33 -6.82
N LEU A 85 -5.05 3.94 -5.65
CA LEU A 85 -6.12 4.72 -5.01
C LEU A 85 -6.47 5.96 -5.84
N GLU A 86 -5.49 6.74 -6.29
CA GLU A 86 -5.68 7.89 -7.16
C GLU A 86 -6.48 7.51 -8.42
N ARG A 87 -6.08 6.44 -9.13
CA ARG A 87 -6.82 5.94 -10.29
C ARG A 87 -8.23 5.46 -9.95
N ALA A 88 -8.40 4.77 -8.82
CA ALA A 88 -9.71 4.32 -8.37
C ALA A 88 -10.67 5.49 -8.10
N PHE A 89 -10.20 6.56 -7.46
CA PHE A 89 -10.97 7.78 -7.22
C PHE A 89 -11.25 8.57 -8.49
N GLU A 90 -10.33 8.54 -9.46
CA GLU A 90 -10.54 9.09 -10.82
C GLU A 90 -11.47 8.23 -11.69
N GLY A 91 -11.88 7.03 -11.25
CA GLY A 91 -12.66 6.10 -12.05
C GLY A 91 -11.90 5.52 -13.26
N LYS A 92 -10.56 5.49 -13.19
CA LYS A 92 -9.68 5.02 -14.28
C LYS A 92 -9.11 3.63 -13.97
N PRO A 93 -8.93 2.77 -15.00
CA PRO A 93 -8.24 1.51 -14.83
C PRO A 93 -6.76 1.73 -14.48
N VAL A 94 -6.16 0.76 -13.78
CA VAL A 94 -4.74 0.74 -13.43
C VAL A 94 -4.11 -0.58 -13.86
N LEU A 95 -2.89 -0.52 -14.40
CA LEU A 95 -2.10 -1.68 -14.78
C LEU A 95 -0.77 -1.65 -14.01
N LEU A 96 -0.52 -2.67 -13.19
CA LEU A 96 0.73 -2.81 -12.43
C LEU A 96 1.74 -3.62 -13.26
N MET A 97 2.66 -2.93 -13.93
CA MET A 97 3.74 -3.56 -14.73
C MET A 97 5.07 -3.65 -13.97
N ASP A 98 5.05 -3.43 -12.65
CA ASP A 98 6.21 -3.57 -11.78
C ASP A 98 6.87 -4.95 -11.92
N GLY A 99 8.21 -4.98 -11.80
CA GLY A 99 9.01 -6.21 -11.78
C GLY A 99 8.49 -7.29 -10.82
N VAL A 100 8.79 -8.55 -11.15
CA VAL A 100 8.50 -9.71 -10.28
C VAL A 100 9.26 -9.57 -8.96
N GLY A 101 8.63 -9.94 -7.84
CA GLY A 101 9.26 -9.85 -6.51
C GLY A 101 9.15 -8.50 -5.80
N LEU A 102 8.60 -7.46 -6.42
CA LEU A 102 8.41 -6.14 -5.78
C LEU A 102 7.22 -6.09 -4.78
N GLY A 103 6.59 -7.22 -4.50
CA GLY A 103 5.49 -7.32 -3.53
C GLY A 103 4.18 -6.69 -4.01
N LYS A 104 3.82 -6.90 -5.28
CA LYS A 104 2.51 -6.50 -5.84
C LYS A 104 1.32 -6.99 -5.03
N THR A 105 1.41 -8.17 -4.42
CA THR A 105 0.36 -8.69 -3.51
C THR A 105 0.12 -7.75 -2.33
N LEU A 106 1.18 -7.27 -1.69
CA LEU A 106 1.06 -6.31 -0.59
C LEU A 106 0.46 -4.99 -1.08
N GLN A 107 0.85 -4.52 -2.27
CA GLN A 107 0.28 -3.31 -2.86
C GLN A 107 -1.24 -3.46 -3.07
N VAL A 108 -1.69 -4.55 -3.70
CA VAL A 108 -3.12 -4.78 -3.99
C VAL A 108 -3.93 -4.94 -2.70
N LEU A 109 -3.45 -5.75 -1.76
CA LEU A 109 -4.12 -5.92 -0.46
C LEU A 109 -4.16 -4.60 0.33
N GLY A 110 -3.08 -3.83 0.31
CA GLY A 110 -3.01 -2.51 0.90
C GLY A 110 -4.04 -1.55 0.30
N THR A 111 -4.16 -1.51 -1.03
CA THR A 111 -5.19 -0.69 -1.70
C THR A 111 -6.61 -1.09 -1.30
N ILE A 112 -6.92 -2.39 -1.29
CA ILE A 112 -8.26 -2.88 -0.89
C ILE A 112 -8.55 -2.49 0.56
N ALA A 113 -7.58 -2.66 1.45
CA ALA A 113 -7.68 -2.29 2.85
C ALA A 113 -7.93 -0.78 3.02
N CYS A 114 -7.20 0.06 2.29
CA CYS A 114 -7.41 1.50 2.26
C CYS A 114 -8.83 1.85 1.78
N ILE A 115 -9.31 1.28 0.68
CA ILE A 115 -10.68 1.54 0.17
C ILE A 115 -11.74 1.14 1.22
N ALA A 116 -11.61 -0.03 1.83
CA ALA A 116 -12.54 -0.49 2.87
C ALA A 116 -12.55 0.47 4.07
N TYR A 117 -11.37 0.93 4.51
CA TYR A 117 -11.24 1.91 5.57
C TYR A 117 -11.81 3.27 5.18
N TYR A 118 -11.53 3.76 3.98
CA TYR A 118 -11.99 5.04 3.45
C TYR A 118 -13.52 5.09 3.37
N ARG A 119 -14.17 4.01 2.89
CA ARG A 119 -15.64 3.90 2.90
C ARG A 119 -16.21 4.03 4.31
N ARG A 120 -15.57 3.38 5.30
CA ARG A 120 -15.97 3.49 6.71
C ARG A 120 -15.75 4.91 7.25
N ALA A 121 -14.60 5.51 6.98
CA ALA A 121 -14.27 6.87 7.41
C ALA A 121 -15.25 7.89 6.84
N PHE A 122 -15.56 7.81 5.55
CA PHE A 122 -16.54 8.68 4.89
C PHE A 122 -17.95 8.49 5.45
N THR A 123 -18.37 7.26 5.71
CA THR A 123 -19.68 6.99 6.33
C THR A 123 -19.80 7.63 7.71
N LEU A 124 -18.71 7.67 8.49
CA LEU A 124 -18.71 8.20 9.86
C LEU A 124 -18.47 9.72 9.94
N LYS A 125 -17.69 10.28 9.01
CA LYS A 125 -17.17 11.66 9.10
C LYS A 125 -17.50 12.55 7.89
N GLY A 126 -18.00 11.97 6.80
CA GLY A 126 -18.28 12.67 5.54
C GLY A 126 -17.04 13.08 4.74
N LEU A 127 -15.83 12.65 5.14
CA LEU A 127 -14.57 13.00 4.50
C LEU A 127 -13.69 11.75 4.35
N PHE A 128 -12.97 11.66 3.23
CA PHE A 128 -11.96 10.63 3.06
C PHE A 128 -10.64 11.04 3.73
N PRO A 129 -9.81 10.08 4.18
CA PRO A 129 -8.49 10.38 4.73
C PRO A 129 -7.49 10.87 3.67
N GLY A 130 -6.50 11.65 4.10
CA GLY A 130 -5.35 12.02 3.26
C GLY A 130 -5.71 12.98 2.13
N ASP A 131 -5.12 12.78 0.96
CA ASP A 131 -5.32 13.60 -0.24
C ASP A 131 -6.70 13.38 -0.92
N PHE A 132 -7.52 12.44 -0.41
CA PHE A 132 -8.76 12.00 -1.08
C PHE A 132 -10.04 12.65 -0.54
N GLY A 133 -9.96 13.43 0.54
CA GLY A 133 -11.09 14.03 1.24
C GLY A 133 -11.27 15.52 1.04
#